data_AF-A0A937S9A5-F1
#
_entry.id   AF-A0A937S9A5-F1
#
_cell.length_a   1.000
_cell.length_b   1.000
_cell.length_c   1.000
_cell.angle_alpha   90.00
_cell.angle_beta   90.00
_cell.angle_gamma   90.00
#
_symmetry.space_group_name_H-M   'P 1'
#
loop_
_entity.id
_entity.type
_entity.pdbx_description
1 polymer ?
#
loop_
_entity_poly.entity_id
_entity_poly.type
_entity_poly.pdbx_seq_one_letter_code
_entity_poly.pdbx_strand_id
1 'polypeptide(L)'
;MAAPAAIRQGSLFRAAANPLDFNNPAQALSGLLSLAGQLLSSPRTALYEYDESENSFSPRFAQGIPLADLGRLSPAAEHPVLRAALKGRQATTTGGSRESLGLPLAPGNVVCAPCQTGGQTIGLIFVANDSPTGYDA
;
A
#
# COMPACT_ATOMS: atom_id res chain seq x y z
N MET A 1 20.63 9.47 40.22
CA MET A 1 19.42 9.90 39.50
C MET A 1 19.38 9.12 38.19
N ALA A 2 18.59 8.04 38.13
CA ALA A 2 18.50 7.21 36.92
C ALA A 2 17.55 7.90 35.93
N ALA A 3 17.99 8.07 34.68
CA ALA A 3 17.12 8.56 33.61
C ALA A 3 15.95 7.59 33.41
N PRO A 4 14.72 8.09 33.19
CA PRO A 4 13.58 7.22 32.93
C PRO A 4 13.88 6.35 31.70
N ALA A 5 13.62 5.05 31.82
CA ALA A 5 13.74 4.11 30.72
C ALA A 5 12.88 4.62 29.55
N ALA A 6 13.52 4.92 28.42
CA ALA A 6 12.81 5.32 27.21
C ALA A 6 11.86 4.19 26.84
N ILE A 7 10.55 4.41 27.02
CA ILE A 7 9.51 3.50 26.55
C ILE A 7 9.74 3.40 25.04
N ARG A 8 10.20 2.24 24.57
CA ARG A 8 10.27 1.93 23.14
C ARG A 8 8.84 1.91 22.63
N GLN A 9 8.35 3.06 22.16
CA GLN A 9 7.06 3.16 21.50
C GLN A 9 7.06 2.19 20.32
N GLY A 10 6.15 1.21 20.33
CA GLY A 10 5.96 0.27 19.24
C GLY A 10 5.62 0.99 17.93
N SER A 11 5.91 0.34 16.80
CA SER A 11 5.66 0.87 15.45
C SER A 11 4.21 1.33 15.26
N LEU A 12 3.24 0.56 15.77
CA LEU A 12 1.81 0.89 15.73
C LEU A 12 1.44 2.13 16.54
N PHE A 13 2.06 2.35 17.70
CA PHE A 13 1.81 3.54 18.50
C PHE A 13 2.30 4.80 17.78
N ARG A 14 3.51 4.73 17.19
CA ARG A 14 4.05 5.83 16.39
C ARG A 14 3.19 6.12 15.16
N ALA A 15 2.67 5.08 14.52
CA ALA A 15 1.74 5.22 13.42
C ALA A 15 0.45 5.92 13.82
N ALA A 16 -0.16 5.50 14.94
CA ALA A 16 -1.39 6.11 15.45
C ALA A 16 -1.19 7.57 15.88
N ALA A 17 0.00 7.93 16.35
CA ALA A 17 0.35 9.28 16.75
C ALA A 17 0.85 10.17 15.60
N ASN A 18 0.92 9.67 14.36
CA ASN A 18 1.44 10.44 13.23
C ASN A 18 0.44 11.54 12.83
N PRO A 19 0.81 12.84 12.93
CA PRO A 19 -0.09 13.92 12.59
C PRO A 19 -0.36 13.94 11.07
N LEU A 20 -1.61 13.75 10.68
CA LEU A 20 -2.07 13.92 9.31
C LEU A 20 -2.81 15.26 9.19
N ASP A 21 -2.40 16.10 8.24
CA ASP A 21 -3.11 17.34 7.95
C ASP A 21 -4.28 17.09 7.00
N PHE A 22 -5.48 16.94 7.57
CA PHE A 22 -6.70 16.70 6.80
C PHE A 22 -7.15 17.91 5.95
N ASN A 23 -6.59 19.11 6.19
CA ASN A 23 -6.87 20.27 5.33
C ASN A 23 -6.04 20.23 4.04
N ASN A 24 -5.05 19.35 3.97
CA ASN A 24 -4.25 19.08 2.79
C ASN A 24 -4.29 17.58 2.44
N PRO A 25 -5.34 17.12 1.74
CA PRO A 25 -5.58 15.70 1.51
C PRO A 25 -4.44 15.01 0.76
N ALA A 26 -3.78 15.70 -0.19
CA ALA A 26 -2.63 15.16 -0.90
C ALA A 26 -1.46 14.88 0.05
N GLN A 27 -1.19 15.79 0.99
CA GLN A 27 -0.14 15.62 1.99
C GLN A 27 -0.50 14.53 3.01
N ALA A 28 -1.76 14.46 3.45
CA ALA A 28 -2.23 13.40 4.33
C ALA A 28 -2.10 12.00 3.69
N LEU A 29 -2.52 11.86 2.43
CA LEU A 29 -2.41 10.60 1.68
C LEU A 29 -0.95 10.21 1.45
N SER A 30 -0.09 11.16 1.08
CA SER A 30 1.35 10.91 0.96
C SER A 30 1.97 10.49 2.31
N GLY A 31 1.56 11.12 3.41
CA GLY A 31 2.01 10.78 4.75
C GLY A 31 1.58 9.38 5.18
N LEU A 32 0.32 9.00 4.89
CA LEU A 32 -0.20 7.66 5.12
C LEU A 32 0.55 6.61 4.31
N LEU A 33 0.83 6.90 3.04
CA LEU A 33 1.59 6.01 2.17
C LEU A 33 3.03 5.80 2.67
N SER A 34 3.71 6.88 3.08
CA SER A 34 5.03 6.80 3.73
C SER A 34 4.99 5.94 4.99
N LEU A 35 3.97 6.14 5.82
CA LEU A 35 3.81 5.41 7.07
C LEU A 35 3.59 3.91 6.82
N ALA A 36 2.80 3.54 5.82
CA ALA A 36 2.61 2.16 5.42
C ALA A 36 3.95 1.52 4.99
N GLY A 37 4.75 2.23 4.20
CA GLY A 37 6.10 1.80 3.82
C GLY A 37 7.01 1.57 5.04
N GLN A 38 7.02 2.53 5.98
CA GLN A 38 7.82 2.44 7.21
C GLN A 38 7.40 1.28 8.12
N LEU A 39 6.10 1.11 8.35
CA LEU A 39 5.57 0.04 9.20
C LEU A 39 5.92 -1.34 8.66
N LEU A 40 5.88 -1.49 7.35
CA LEU A 40 6.12 -2.75 6.64
C LEU A 40 7.58 -2.92 6.18
N SER A 41 8.47 -2.02 6.62
CA SER A 41 9.89 -1.98 6.21
C SER A 41 10.07 -2.11 4.69
N SER A 42 9.18 -1.46 3.94
CA SER A 42 9.03 -1.60 2.51
C SER A 42 9.56 -0.37 1.79
N PRO A 43 10.50 -0.53 0.83
CA PRO A 43 11.07 0.60 0.10
C PRO A 43 10.13 1.17 -0.96
N ARG A 44 9.14 0.38 -1.40
CA ARG A 44 8.21 0.74 -2.47
C ARG A 44 6.77 0.66 -2.00
N THR A 45 6.02 1.71 -2.33
CA THR A 45 4.58 1.81 -2.04
C THR A 45 3.88 2.63 -3.12
N ALA A 46 2.63 2.33 -3.42
CA ALA A 46 1.83 3.12 -4.34
C ALA A 46 0.36 3.17 -3.90
N LEU A 47 -0.29 4.31 -4.16
CA LEU A 47 -1.72 4.51 -3.98
C LEU A 47 -2.37 4.71 -5.34
N TYR A 48 -3.42 3.92 -5.58
CA TYR A 48 -4.25 3.99 -6.75
C TYR A 48 -5.65 4.47 -6.37
N GLU A 49 -6.23 5.28 -7.22
CA GLU A 49 -7.61 5.75 -7.13
C GLU A 49 -8.45 5.03 -8.18
N TYR A 50 -9.68 4.68 -7.81
CA TYR A 50 -10.63 4.12 -8.75
C TYR A 50 -11.26 5.22 -9.60
N ASP A 51 -11.12 5.09 -10.91
CA ASP A 51 -11.74 5.92 -11.93
C ASP A 51 -12.99 5.22 -12.44
N GLU A 52 -14.16 5.70 -12.02
CA GLU A 52 -15.46 5.15 -12.41
C GLU A 52 -15.72 5.30 -13.91
N SER A 53 -15.21 6.36 -14.54
CA SER A 53 -15.46 6.64 -15.95
C SER A 53 -14.75 5.66 -16.88
N GLU A 54 -13.55 5.24 -16.49
CA GLU A 54 -12.74 4.28 -17.22
C GLU A 54 -12.84 2.86 -16.65
N ASN A 55 -13.58 2.67 -15.56
CA ASN A 55 -13.67 1.40 -14.81
C ASN A 55 -12.25 0.82 -14.58
N SER A 56 -11.35 1.66 -14.06
CA SER A 56 -9.94 1.34 -13.90
C SER A 56 -9.36 1.96 -12.64
N PHE A 57 -8.23 1.45 -12.16
CA PHE A 57 -7.46 2.06 -11.09
C PHE A 57 -6.25 2.78 -11.67
N SER A 58 -6.08 4.05 -11.31
CA SER A 58 -5.01 4.90 -11.79
C SER A 58 -4.05 5.26 -10.66
N PRO A 59 -2.73 5.22 -10.90
CA PRO A 59 -1.76 5.57 -9.88
C PRO A 59 -1.83 7.08 -9.57
N ARG A 60 -1.87 7.43 -8.28
CA ARG A 60 -1.91 8.83 -7.80
C ARG A 60 -0.67 9.22 -7.03
N PHE A 61 -0.15 8.31 -6.22
CA PHE A 61 1.07 8.51 -5.43
C PHE A 61 1.93 7.26 -5.49
N ALA A 62 3.25 7.44 -5.50
CA ALA A 62 4.21 6.37 -5.45
C ALA A 62 5.46 6.80 -4.66
N GLN A 63 6.12 5.83 -4.03
CA GLN A 63 7.40 6.00 -3.37
C GLN A 63 8.31 4.84 -3.75
N GLY A 64 9.61 5.13 -3.90
CA GLY A 64 10.61 4.15 -4.34
C GLY A 64 10.51 3.75 -5.82
N ILE A 65 9.55 4.30 -6.57
CA ILE A 65 9.41 4.12 -8.01
C ILE A 65 8.79 5.37 -8.64
N PRO A 66 9.18 5.76 -9.87
CA PRO A 66 8.51 6.82 -10.61
C PRO A 66 7.03 6.49 -10.88
N LEU A 67 6.15 7.48 -10.73
CA LEU A 67 4.72 7.32 -11.01
C LEU A 67 4.46 6.97 -12.49
N ALA A 68 5.29 7.48 -13.40
CA ALA A 68 5.19 7.21 -14.84
C ALA A 68 5.48 5.75 -15.23
N ASP A 69 6.18 5.01 -14.36
CA ASP A 69 6.47 3.60 -14.56
C ASP A 69 5.32 2.70 -14.09
N LEU A 70 4.29 3.30 -13.47
CA LEU A 70 3.09 2.62 -13.03
C LEU A 70 1.99 2.71 -14.09
N GLY A 71 1.49 1.55 -14.52
CA GLY A 71 0.35 1.43 -15.42
C GLY A 71 -0.99 1.48 -14.69
N ARG A 72 -2.07 1.75 -15.43
CA ARG A 72 -3.44 1.57 -14.93
C ARG A 72 -3.75 0.09 -14.71
N LEU A 73 -4.64 -0.20 -13.77
CA LEU A 73 -5.12 -1.56 -13.51
C LEU A 73 -6.59 -1.68 -13.84
N SER A 74 -7.00 -2.77 -14.47
CA SER A 74 -8.42 -3.10 -14.59
C SER A 74 -8.89 -3.85 -13.34
N PRO A 75 -10.09 -3.58 -12.79
CA PRO A 75 -10.72 -4.42 -11.78
C PRO A 75 -10.99 -5.84 -12.29
N ALA A 76 -11.11 -6.01 -13.61
CA ALA A 76 -11.24 -7.30 -14.27
C ALA A 76 -9.89 -7.99 -14.51
N ALA A 77 -8.77 -7.38 -14.13
CA ALA A 77 -7.46 -7.96 -14.38
C ALA A 77 -7.35 -9.34 -13.70
N GLU A 78 -6.81 -10.30 -14.45
CA GLU A 78 -6.80 -11.71 -14.04
C GLU A 78 -5.79 -12.03 -12.94
N HIS A 79 -5.05 -11.03 -12.45
CA HIS A 79 -4.03 -11.28 -11.44
C HIS A 79 -4.67 -11.83 -10.15
N PRO A 80 -4.29 -13.04 -9.69
CA PRO A 80 -4.95 -13.72 -8.59
C PRO A 80 -5.02 -12.88 -7.31
N VAL A 81 -3.94 -12.18 -6.98
CA VAL A 81 -3.86 -11.30 -5.80
C VAL A 81 -4.85 -10.13 -5.87
N LEU A 82 -4.97 -9.46 -7.02
CA LEU A 82 -5.89 -8.34 -7.17
C LEU A 82 -7.34 -8.83 -7.06
N ARG A 83 -7.67 -9.92 -7.74
CA ARG A 83 -8.99 -10.56 -7.67
C ARG A 83 -9.34 -10.98 -6.24
N ALA A 84 -8.39 -11.59 -5.53
CA ALA A 84 -8.57 -12.00 -4.14
C ALA A 84 -8.77 -10.80 -3.21
N ALA A 85 -7.97 -9.73 -3.36
CA ALA A 85 -8.09 -8.53 -2.56
C ALA A 85 -9.45 -7.82 -2.76
N LEU A 86 -9.89 -7.68 -4.01
CA LEU A 86 -11.17 -7.06 -4.34
C LEU A 86 -12.37 -7.91 -3.88
N LYS A 87 -12.35 -9.23 -4.13
CA LYS A 87 -13.43 -10.14 -3.73
C LYS A 87 -13.50 -10.33 -2.22
N GLY A 88 -12.36 -10.53 -1.58
CA GLY A 88 -12.23 -10.75 -0.14
C GLY A 88 -12.30 -9.47 0.68
N ARG A 89 -12.21 -8.30 0.02
CA ARG A 89 -12.23 -6.98 0.67
C ARG A 89 -11.15 -6.84 1.76
N GLN A 90 -10.00 -7.47 1.54
CA GLN A 90 -8.90 -7.54 2.50
C GLN A 90 -7.56 -7.51 1.79
N ALA A 91 -6.50 -7.19 2.54
CA ALA A 91 -5.14 -7.25 2.01
C ALA A 91 -4.79 -8.68 1.56
N THR A 92 -4.13 -8.79 0.41
CA THR A 92 -3.62 -10.06 -0.16
C THR A 92 -2.19 -9.86 -0.66
N THR A 93 -1.36 -10.90 -0.58
CA THR A 93 0.06 -10.85 -0.94
C THR A 93 0.43 -11.88 -2.00
N THR A 94 1.47 -11.61 -2.79
CA THR A 94 1.98 -12.52 -3.83
C THR A 94 2.90 -13.60 -3.29
N GLY A 95 3.27 -13.60 -2.00
CA GLY A 95 4.12 -14.64 -1.40
C GLY A 95 5.55 -14.75 -1.97
N GLY A 96 5.91 -13.96 -2.99
CA GLY A 96 7.22 -13.99 -3.65
C GLY A 96 7.26 -13.29 -5.01
N SER A 97 8.47 -13.27 -5.62
CA SER A 97 8.79 -12.45 -6.79
C SER A 97 8.19 -12.90 -8.13
N ARG A 98 8.00 -14.20 -8.35
CA ARG A 98 7.42 -14.69 -9.62
C ARG A 98 5.91 -14.45 -9.70
N GLU A 99 5.26 -14.51 -8.55
CA GLU A 99 3.81 -14.36 -8.41
C GLU A 99 3.37 -12.89 -8.40
N SER A 100 4.31 -11.93 -8.39
CA SER A 100 4.01 -10.50 -8.55
C SER A 100 4.13 -9.99 -9.99
N LEU A 101 4.55 -10.83 -10.94
CA LEU A 101 4.66 -10.42 -12.33
C LEU A 101 3.30 -9.95 -12.86
N GLY A 102 3.26 -8.70 -13.33
CA GLY A 102 2.02 -8.06 -13.80
C GLY A 102 1.28 -7.25 -12.72
N LEU A 103 1.79 -7.18 -11.49
CA LEU A 103 1.34 -6.22 -10.49
C LEU A 103 2.22 -4.97 -10.45
N PRO A 104 1.67 -3.84 -9.94
CA PRO A 104 2.47 -2.69 -9.57
C PRO A 104 3.61 -3.07 -8.63
N LEU A 105 4.71 -2.34 -8.75
CA LEU A 105 5.86 -2.45 -7.84
C LEU A 105 6.59 -3.81 -7.89
N ALA A 106 6.27 -4.69 -8.84
CA ALA A 106 7.06 -5.87 -9.13
C ALA A 106 8.48 -5.49 -9.62
N PRO A 107 9.47 -6.40 -9.57
CA PRO A 107 9.43 -7.73 -8.95
C PRO A 107 9.45 -7.65 -7.42
N GLY A 108 9.27 -8.78 -6.73
CA GLY A 108 9.31 -8.85 -5.25
C GLY A 108 8.03 -9.43 -4.65
N ASN A 109 7.95 -9.42 -3.32
CA ASN A 109 6.70 -9.71 -2.62
C ASN A 109 5.83 -8.44 -2.63
N VAL A 110 4.61 -8.53 -3.18
CA VAL A 110 3.70 -7.39 -3.30
C VAL A 110 2.43 -7.66 -2.52
N VAL A 111 2.09 -6.75 -1.61
CA VAL A 111 0.78 -6.69 -0.94
C VAL A 111 -0.11 -5.70 -1.68
N CYS A 112 -1.36 -6.10 -1.89
CA CYS A 112 -2.44 -5.26 -2.39
C CYS A 112 -3.56 -5.20 -1.35
N ALA A 113 -3.97 -4.00 -0.95
CA ALA A 113 -5.07 -3.79 -0.02
C ALA A 113 -6.11 -2.81 -0.60
N PRO A 114 -7.42 -3.14 -0.57
CA PRO A 114 -8.47 -2.24 -1.04
C PRO A 114 -8.73 -1.12 -0.04
N CYS A 115 -8.82 0.12 -0.54
CA CYS A 115 -9.32 1.27 0.20
C CYS A 115 -10.84 1.34 0.05
N GLN A 116 -11.57 1.37 1.17
CA GLN A 116 -13.02 1.21 1.16
C GLN A 116 -13.75 2.32 1.91
N THR A 117 -14.90 2.71 1.37
CA THR A 117 -15.88 3.58 2.04
C THR A 117 -17.28 3.12 1.64
N GLY A 118 -18.23 3.12 2.58
CA GLY A 118 -19.61 2.70 2.30
C GLY A 118 -19.75 1.29 1.68
N GLY A 119 -18.79 0.40 1.89
CA GLY A 119 -18.76 -0.94 1.28
C GLY A 119 -18.31 -0.99 -0.19
N GLN A 120 -17.90 0.14 -0.77
CA GLN A 120 -17.33 0.25 -2.11
C GLN A 120 -15.81 0.40 -2.02
N THR A 121 -15.10 -0.13 -3.02
CA THR A 121 -13.65 0.07 -3.17
C THR A 121 -13.41 1.32 -3.99
N ILE A 122 -12.73 2.30 -3.41
CA ILE A 122 -12.42 3.60 -4.04
C ILE A 122 -10.96 3.72 -4.47
N GLY A 123 -10.14 2.72 -4.15
CA GLY A 123 -8.72 2.74 -4.44
C GLY A 123 -8.02 1.48 -3.96
N LEU A 124 -6.71 1.42 -4.23
CA LEU A 124 -5.85 0.31 -3.82
C LEU A 124 -4.53 0.86 -3.29
N ILE A 125 -4.04 0.29 -2.20
CA ILE A 125 -2.67 0.50 -1.73
C ILE A 125 -1.86 -0.73 -2.10
N PHE A 126 -0.69 -0.48 -2.70
CA PHE A 126 0.34 -1.47 -2.95
C PHE A 126 1.55 -1.18 -2.09
N VAL A 127 2.13 -2.24 -1.55
CA VAL A 127 3.39 -2.21 -0.80
C VAL A 127 4.24 -3.35 -1.36
N ALA A 128 5.52 -3.11 -1.63
CA ALA A 128 6.40 -4.10 -2.25
C ALA A 128 7.81 -4.12 -1.66
N ASN A 129 8.27 -5.33 -1.34
CA ASN A 129 9.62 -5.57 -0.85
C ASN A 129 10.35 -6.57 -1.75
N ASP A 130 11.66 -6.40 -1.88
CA ASP A 130 12.53 -7.29 -2.65
C ASP A 130 12.79 -8.61 -1.90
N SER A 131 12.62 -8.60 -0.56
CA SER A 131 12.81 -9.79 0.26
C SER A 131 11.66 -10.80 0.09
N PRO A 132 11.98 -12.09 -0.15
CA PRO A 132 10.98 -13.16 -0.18
C PRO A 132 10.45 -13.54 1.20
N THR A 133 11.05 -13.05 2.29
CA THR A 133 10.69 -13.38 3.68
C THR A 133 9.37 -12.78 4.17
N GLY A 134 8.51 -12.28 3.29
CA GLY A 134 7.18 -11.81 3.68
C GLY A 134 7.19 -10.45 4.40
N TYR A 135 6.02 -10.07 4.88
CA TYR A 135 5.79 -8.91 5.75
C TYR A 135 5.55 -9.44 7.16
N ASP A 136 6.61 -9.76 7.89
CA ASP A 136 6.50 -10.12 9.31
C ASP A 136 6.38 -8.84 10.15
N ALA A 137 5.40 -8.83 11.06
CA ALA A 137 5.11 -7.74 12.00
C ALA A 137 6.04 -7.74 13.22
#